data_AF-A0A960FWC1-F1
#
_entry.id   AF-A0A960FWC1-F1
#
_cell.length_a   1.000
_cell.length_b   1.000
_cell.length_c   1.000
_cell.angle_alpha   90.00
_cell.angle_beta   90.00
_cell.angle_gamma   90.00
#
_symmetry.space_group_name_H-M   'P 1'
#
loop_
_entity.id
_entity.type
_entity.pdbx_description
1 polymer ?
#
loop_
_entity_poly.entity_id
_entity_poly.type
_entity_poly.pdbx_seq_one_letter_code
_entity_poly.pdbx_strand_id
1 'polypeptide(L)'
;MGLRRRIATTVAATAAAAGMAIGLAAPATALSESETNAFLGQLTASYNDPAVSSDGNPYDFDIVTKAALVTGADKILASQDAFTLFAPNDRAFEVLANDLGLLGKNYRFGAKVDETKVFNAIANSGVDITEVLLYHVLPGAKVTGKQVLSGPFSQRLTMANGEKLRVTVLSRSARFPVIVLGDKDGKFFNDLVVKSKIDVIQTDNTVVHGISNVLLPDLQN
;
A
#
# COMPACT_ATOMS: atom_id res chain seq x y z
N MET A 1 -27.79 -55.48 -25.66
CA MET A 1 -28.83 -55.54 -24.61
C MET A 1 -28.17 -56.12 -23.35
N GLY A 2 -28.05 -55.49 -22.19
CA GLY A 2 -28.49 -54.19 -21.72
C GLY A 2 -27.66 -53.80 -20.49
N LEU A 3 -27.41 -52.50 -20.38
CA LEU A 3 -26.67 -51.82 -19.31
C LEU A 3 -27.44 -51.97 -17.97
N ARG A 4 -26.78 -52.38 -16.88
CA ARG A 4 -27.34 -52.29 -15.52
C ARG A 4 -26.43 -51.47 -14.62
N ARG A 5 -26.84 -50.21 -14.44
CA ARG A 5 -26.41 -49.28 -13.39
C ARG A 5 -26.52 -49.92 -12.00
N ARG A 6 -25.52 -49.71 -11.15
CA ARG A 6 -25.69 -49.59 -9.70
C ARG A 6 -24.96 -48.34 -9.20
N ILE A 7 -25.70 -47.60 -8.39
CA ILE A 7 -25.44 -46.29 -7.80
C ILE A 7 -24.89 -46.51 -6.37
N ALA A 8 -24.17 -45.51 -5.85
CA ALA A 8 -23.84 -45.17 -4.45
C ALA A 8 -22.31 -45.15 -4.21
N THR A 9 -21.68 -44.14 -3.60
CA THR A 9 -22.20 -43.14 -2.65
C THR A 9 -21.35 -41.87 -2.70
N THR A 10 -22.04 -40.74 -2.58
CA THR A 10 -21.57 -39.37 -2.39
C THR A 10 -20.81 -39.17 -1.08
N VAL A 11 -19.69 -38.43 -1.11
CA VAL A 11 -19.39 -37.40 -0.11
C VAL A 11 -18.92 -36.16 -0.86
N ALA A 12 -19.87 -35.26 -1.12
CA ALA A 12 -19.57 -33.87 -1.38
C ALA A 12 -19.15 -33.24 -0.04
N ALA A 13 -17.87 -32.93 0.11
CA ALA A 13 -17.44 -31.97 1.11
C ALA A 13 -17.56 -30.57 0.48
N THR A 14 -18.76 -30.03 0.52
CA THR A 14 -19.03 -28.60 0.34
C THR A 14 -18.36 -27.84 1.48
N ALA A 15 -17.12 -27.39 1.29
CA ALA A 15 -16.65 -26.20 1.98
C ALA A 15 -17.10 -25.00 1.16
N ALA A 16 -18.35 -24.59 1.36
CA ALA A 16 -18.83 -23.30 0.92
C ALA A 16 -18.14 -22.23 1.80
N ALA A 17 -16.92 -21.85 1.42
CA ALA A 17 -16.41 -20.55 1.77
C ALA A 17 -17.20 -19.54 0.92
N ALA A 18 -18.24 -18.96 1.50
CA ALA A 18 -18.90 -17.78 0.96
C ALA A 18 -17.93 -16.59 1.05
N GLY A 19 -16.88 -16.61 0.24
CA GLY A 19 -16.13 -15.43 -0.15
C GLY A 19 -16.71 -14.98 -1.48
N MET A 20 -17.53 -13.92 -1.47
CA MET A 20 -17.86 -13.22 -2.70
C MET A 20 -16.55 -12.73 -3.31
N ALA A 21 -16.08 -13.46 -4.32
CA ALA A 21 -15.02 -13.03 -5.20
C ALA A 21 -15.50 -11.72 -5.86
N ILE A 22 -14.75 -10.65 -5.65
CA ILE A 22 -14.68 -9.57 -6.62
C ILE A 22 -14.37 -10.28 -7.94
N GLY A 23 -15.23 -10.09 -8.94
CA GLY A 23 -15.11 -10.76 -10.24
C GLY A 23 -13.67 -10.73 -10.71
N LEU A 24 -13.18 -11.89 -11.14
CA LEU A 24 -11.82 -12.14 -11.63
C LEU A 24 -11.22 -10.88 -12.24
N ALA A 25 -10.31 -10.23 -11.52
CA ALA A 25 -9.42 -9.27 -12.14
C ALA A 25 -8.78 -10.00 -13.33
N ALA A 26 -8.76 -9.37 -14.50
CA ALA A 26 -8.07 -9.92 -15.65
C ALA A 26 -6.63 -10.29 -15.23
N PRO A 27 -6.03 -11.37 -15.77
CA PRO A 27 -4.62 -11.65 -15.50
C PRO A 27 -3.84 -10.44 -16.00
N ALA A 28 -3.32 -9.66 -15.06
CA ALA A 28 -2.51 -8.53 -15.41
C ALA A 28 -1.14 -9.08 -15.84
N THR A 29 -0.73 -8.75 -17.04
CA THR A 29 0.60 -9.05 -17.57
C THR A 29 1.62 -8.14 -16.93
N ALA A 30 2.86 -8.61 -16.83
CA ALA A 30 3.93 -7.82 -16.24
C ALA A 30 4.17 -6.47 -16.89
N LEU A 31 4.44 -5.46 -16.05
CA LEU A 31 5.05 -4.24 -16.52
C LEU A 31 6.38 -4.60 -17.20
N SER A 32 6.55 -4.14 -18.44
CA SER A 32 7.85 -4.15 -19.06
C SER A 32 8.81 -3.25 -18.26
N GLU A 33 10.11 -3.51 -18.39
CA GLU A 33 11.16 -2.71 -17.75
C GLU A 33 11.04 -1.22 -18.10
N SER A 34 10.55 -0.90 -19.32
CA SER A 34 10.26 0.47 -19.74
C SER A 34 9.08 1.09 -19.01
N GLU A 35 8.01 0.33 -18.75
CA GLU A 35 6.84 0.81 -18.03
C GLU A 35 7.13 0.96 -16.54
N THR A 36 7.91 0.05 -15.97
CA THR A 36 8.49 0.20 -14.63
C THR A 36 9.34 1.46 -14.54
N ASN A 37 10.26 1.69 -15.49
CA ASN A 37 11.11 2.88 -15.47
C ASN A 37 10.32 4.17 -15.74
N ALA A 38 9.25 4.11 -16.54
CA ALA A 38 8.33 5.22 -16.72
C ALA A 38 7.47 5.46 -15.47
N PHE A 39 7.05 4.41 -14.77
CA PHE A 39 6.35 4.49 -13.49
C PHE A 39 7.24 5.09 -12.41
N LEU A 40 8.47 4.57 -12.26
CA LEU A 40 9.47 5.12 -11.36
C LEU A 40 9.73 6.56 -11.76
N GLY A 41 9.95 6.87 -13.04
CA GLY A 41 10.11 8.25 -13.51
C GLY A 41 8.91 9.16 -13.23
N GLN A 42 7.67 8.66 -13.32
CA GLN A 42 6.46 9.41 -12.96
C GLN A 42 6.31 9.57 -11.45
N LEU A 43 6.70 8.57 -10.65
CA LEU A 43 6.81 8.68 -9.20
C LEU A 43 7.87 9.73 -8.87
N THR A 44 9.06 9.67 -9.46
CA THR A 44 10.13 10.65 -9.25
C THR A 44 9.84 12.03 -9.83
N ALA A 45 8.92 12.18 -10.79
CA ALA A 45 8.60 13.48 -11.41
C ALA A 45 7.28 14.10 -10.90
N SER A 46 6.32 13.29 -10.46
CA SER A 46 5.04 13.77 -9.90
C SER A 46 5.10 13.95 -8.40
N TYR A 47 6.02 13.25 -7.74
CA TYR A 47 6.00 13.06 -6.29
C TYR A 47 7.33 13.18 -5.58
N ASN A 48 8.44 13.22 -6.30
CA ASN A 48 9.70 13.76 -5.80
C ASN A 48 10.04 14.99 -6.65
N ASP A 49 10.76 15.94 -6.09
CA ASP A 49 11.49 16.88 -6.95
C ASP A 49 12.74 16.15 -7.46
N PRO A 50 12.84 15.80 -8.76
CA PRO A 50 14.02 15.12 -9.28
C PRO A 50 15.29 15.99 -9.18
N ALA A 51 15.16 17.29 -8.90
CA ALA A 51 16.27 18.21 -8.69
C ALA A 51 16.67 18.35 -7.21
N VAL A 52 15.81 18.02 -6.25
CA VAL A 52 16.06 18.22 -4.81
C VAL A 52 15.39 17.10 -4.01
N SER A 53 16.10 16.00 -3.76
CA SER A 53 15.60 14.88 -2.93
C SER A 53 15.53 15.21 -1.42
N SER A 54 15.44 16.51 -1.08
CA SER A 54 15.22 17.03 0.27
C SER A 54 14.92 18.53 0.29
N ASP A 55 13.73 18.90 -0.20
CA ASP A 55 13.25 20.29 -0.20
C ASP A 55 12.49 20.67 1.11
N GLY A 56 12.19 19.64 1.93
CA GLY A 56 11.49 19.72 3.20
C GLY A 56 9.97 19.80 3.06
N ASN A 57 9.40 19.47 1.91
CA ASN A 57 7.97 19.51 1.66
C ASN A 57 7.25 18.32 2.33
N PRO A 58 6.32 18.54 3.27
CA PRO A 58 5.64 17.43 3.96
C PRO A 58 4.72 16.57 3.09
N TYR A 59 4.42 16.98 1.87
CA TYR A 59 3.37 16.39 1.04
C TYR A 59 3.88 15.63 -0.17
N ASP A 60 5.17 15.53 -0.36
CA ASP A 60 5.80 14.70 -1.38
C ASP A 60 6.17 13.32 -0.80
N PHE A 61 7.03 12.58 -1.50
CA PHE A 61 7.30 11.17 -1.28
C PHE A 61 8.82 10.87 -1.28
N ASP A 62 9.64 11.87 -0.94
CA ASP A 62 11.10 11.75 -0.97
C ASP A 62 11.59 10.65 -0.03
N ILE A 63 11.01 10.56 1.18
CA ILE A 63 11.42 9.54 2.18
C ILE A 63 11.09 8.12 1.70
N VAL A 64 9.89 7.86 1.17
CA VAL A 64 9.52 6.51 0.70
C VAL A 64 10.33 6.11 -0.52
N THR A 65 10.58 7.04 -1.45
CA THR A 65 11.39 6.77 -2.65
C THR A 65 12.82 6.44 -2.25
N LYS A 66 13.41 7.21 -1.34
CA LYS A 66 14.75 6.92 -0.80
C LYS A 66 14.80 5.57 -0.10
N ALA A 67 13.80 5.24 0.71
CA ALA A 67 13.71 3.94 1.37
C ALA A 67 13.64 2.78 0.37
N ALA A 68 12.85 2.92 -0.70
CA ALA A 68 12.74 1.91 -1.74
C ALA A 68 14.07 1.68 -2.47
N LEU A 69 14.79 2.75 -2.82
CA LEU A 69 16.10 2.67 -3.48
C LEU A 69 17.18 2.05 -2.60
N VAL A 70 17.20 2.39 -1.31
CA VAL A 70 18.20 1.86 -0.35
C VAL A 70 17.96 0.39 -0.03
N THR A 71 16.70 -0.03 0.08
CA THR A 71 16.33 -1.43 0.38
C THR A 71 16.29 -2.33 -0.85
N GLY A 72 16.23 -1.77 -2.05
CA GLY A 72 16.02 -2.53 -3.28
C GLY A 72 14.56 -2.93 -3.52
N ALA A 73 13.61 -2.38 -2.77
CA ALA A 73 12.18 -2.63 -2.95
C ALA A 73 11.67 -2.11 -4.31
N ASP A 74 12.35 -1.11 -4.88
CA ASP A 74 12.12 -0.64 -6.26
C ASP A 74 12.25 -1.77 -7.28
N LYS A 75 13.24 -2.65 -7.13
CA LYS A 75 13.44 -3.82 -8.01
C LYS A 75 12.38 -4.90 -7.79
N ILE A 76 11.90 -5.05 -6.54
CA ILE A 76 10.82 -5.98 -6.24
C ILE A 76 9.53 -5.50 -6.92
N LEU A 77 9.22 -4.21 -6.80
CA LEU A 77 8.10 -3.57 -7.48
C LEU A 77 8.21 -3.69 -9.00
N ALA A 78 9.41 -3.47 -9.55
CA ALA A 78 9.71 -3.60 -10.97
C ALA A 78 9.42 -5.00 -11.54
N SER A 79 9.53 -6.04 -10.69
CA SER A 79 9.31 -7.43 -11.08
C SER A 79 7.84 -7.86 -11.00
N GLN A 80 6.95 -7.03 -10.43
CA GLN A 80 5.55 -7.38 -10.23
C GLN A 80 4.73 -7.17 -11.49
N ASP A 81 3.80 -8.09 -11.72
CA ASP A 81 3.06 -8.03 -12.98
C ASP A 81 2.08 -6.84 -13.01
N ALA A 82 1.34 -6.71 -11.92
CA ALA A 82 0.53 -5.58 -11.56
C ALA A 82 0.67 -5.33 -10.07
N PHE A 83 0.47 -4.09 -9.64
CA PHE A 83 0.41 -3.79 -8.22
C PHE A 83 -0.39 -2.54 -7.93
N THR A 84 -0.87 -2.46 -6.70
CA THR A 84 -1.39 -1.23 -6.11
C THR A 84 -0.45 -0.80 -5.00
N LEU A 85 0.07 0.43 -5.09
CA LEU A 85 0.96 1.00 -4.10
C LEU A 85 0.19 1.99 -3.23
N PHE A 86 0.27 1.81 -1.92
CA PHE A 86 -0.17 2.80 -0.96
C PHE A 86 1.04 3.63 -0.55
N ALA A 87 1.18 4.84 -1.06
CA ALA A 87 2.36 5.67 -0.82
C ALA A 87 2.11 6.60 0.38
N PRO A 88 2.87 6.48 1.48
CA PRO A 88 2.88 7.48 2.55
C PRO A 88 3.68 8.70 2.14
N ASN A 89 3.23 9.89 2.50
CA ASN A 89 3.97 11.14 2.27
C ASN A 89 5.02 11.40 3.35
N ASP A 90 5.86 12.40 3.16
CA ASP A 90 6.96 12.69 4.10
C ASP A 90 6.48 13.07 5.50
N ARG A 91 5.33 13.75 5.60
CA ARG A 91 4.66 13.99 6.90
C ARG A 91 4.27 12.69 7.61
N ALA A 92 3.82 11.67 6.89
CA ALA A 92 3.46 10.39 7.49
C ALA A 92 4.66 9.74 8.17
N PHE A 93 5.85 9.78 7.57
CA PHE A 93 7.08 9.28 8.19
C PHE A 93 7.50 10.11 9.39
N GLU A 94 7.35 11.44 9.35
CA GLU A 94 7.65 12.30 10.49
C GLU A 94 6.73 11.97 11.68
N VAL A 95 5.43 11.76 11.43
CA VAL A 95 4.46 11.33 12.43
C VAL A 95 4.86 9.97 13.01
N LEU A 96 5.17 8.98 12.16
CA LEU A 96 5.64 7.67 12.61
C LEU A 96 6.88 7.79 13.51
N ALA A 97 7.89 8.54 13.07
CA ALA A 97 9.13 8.69 13.82
C ALA A 97 8.91 9.40 15.17
N ASN A 98 7.97 10.36 15.22
CA ASN A 98 7.55 10.98 16.47
C ASN A 98 6.83 9.99 17.40
N ASP A 99 5.90 9.20 16.85
CA ASP A 99 5.08 8.26 17.62
C ASP A 99 5.91 7.08 18.18
N LEU A 100 6.99 6.70 17.47
CA LEU A 100 8.02 5.78 17.96
C LEU A 100 9.00 6.44 18.95
N GLY A 101 8.87 7.74 19.21
CA GLY A 101 9.73 8.49 20.14
C GLY A 101 11.14 8.78 19.62
N LEU A 102 11.39 8.59 18.32
CA LEU A 102 12.72 8.69 17.71
C LEU A 102 13.18 10.14 17.51
N LEU A 103 12.23 11.09 17.46
CA LEU A 103 12.53 12.51 17.25
C LEU A 103 12.72 13.31 18.55
N GLY A 104 12.54 12.64 19.70
CA GLY A 104 12.69 13.21 21.04
C GLY A 104 11.37 13.64 21.70
N LYS A 105 11.35 13.68 23.04
CA LYS A 105 10.12 13.85 23.86
C LYS A 105 9.34 15.16 23.66
N ASN A 106 9.98 16.19 23.12
CA ASN A 106 9.38 17.52 22.91
C ASN A 106 9.41 17.91 21.43
N TYR A 107 9.35 16.93 20.54
CA TYR A 107 9.32 17.20 19.11
C TYR A 107 8.09 18.04 18.74
N ARG A 108 8.27 18.99 17.82
CA ARG A 108 7.21 19.88 17.36
C ARG A 108 7.17 19.85 15.85
N PHE A 109 6.01 19.52 15.31
CA PHE A 109 5.77 19.57 13.88
C PHE A 109 5.96 20.99 13.35
N GLY A 110 6.86 21.14 12.39
CA GLY A 110 7.07 22.39 11.65
C GLY A 110 6.24 22.44 10.37
N ALA A 111 6.33 23.56 9.65
CA ALA A 111 5.77 23.68 8.30
C ALA A 111 6.51 22.78 7.28
N LYS A 112 7.78 22.48 7.55
CA LYS A 112 8.64 21.61 6.75
C LYS A 112 8.98 20.32 7.51
N VAL A 113 9.39 19.29 6.78
CA VAL A 113 9.93 18.04 7.31
C VAL A 113 11.45 18.05 7.14
N ASP A 114 12.18 17.57 8.15
CA ASP A 114 13.61 17.27 8.02
C ASP A 114 13.73 15.80 7.63
N GLU A 115 13.62 15.54 6.34
CA GLU A 115 13.50 14.18 5.79
C GLU A 115 14.76 13.35 6.04
N THR A 116 15.94 13.97 6.00
CA THR A 116 17.20 13.28 6.31
C THR A 116 17.23 12.84 7.76
N LYS A 117 16.80 13.70 8.69
CA LYS A 117 16.69 13.34 10.10
C LYS A 117 15.66 12.23 10.32
N VAL A 118 14.47 12.35 9.71
CA VAL A 118 13.38 11.37 9.85
C VAL A 118 13.80 10.02 9.29
N PHE A 119 14.34 9.99 8.06
CA PHE A 119 14.83 8.77 7.42
C PHE A 119 15.90 8.09 8.28
N ASN A 120 16.89 8.83 8.75
CA ASN A 120 17.96 8.28 9.60
C ASN A 120 17.42 7.79 10.95
N ALA A 121 16.45 8.48 11.54
CA ALA A 121 15.84 8.06 12.79
C ALA A 121 15.13 6.70 12.64
N ILE A 122 14.35 6.53 11.57
CA ILE A 122 13.64 5.28 11.27
C ILE A 122 14.64 4.17 10.91
N ALA A 123 15.63 4.45 10.06
CA ALA A 123 16.65 3.48 9.67
C ALA A 123 17.47 2.94 10.85
N ASN A 124 17.69 3.77 11.88
CA ASN A 124 18.40 3.36 13.10
C ASN A 124 17.49 2.79 14.20
N SER A 125 16.17 2.73 13.97
CA SER A 125 15.22 2.25 14.98
C SER A 125 15.25 0.72 15.17
N GLY A 126 15.85 -0.01 14.24
CA GLY A 126 15.85 -1.48 14.20
C GLY A 126 14.62 -2.09 13.50
N VAL A 127 13.69 -1.26 13.01
CA VAL A 127 12.56 -1.71 12.19
C VAL A 127 13.05 -2.18 10.82
N ASP A 128 12.54 -3.32 10.35
CA ASP A 128 12.79 -3.77 8.99
C ASP A 128 12.01 -2.91 7.99
N ILE A 129 12.70 -1.91 7.42
CA ILE A 129 12.13 -0.99 6.43
C ILE A 129 11.64 -1.76 5.20
N THR A 130 12.30 -2.85 4.82
CA THR A 130 11.91 -3.62 3.64
C THR A 130 10.54 -4.24 3.85
N GLU A 131 10.31 -4.83 5.04
CA GLU A 131 9.02 -5.40 5.39
C GLU A 131 7.91 -4.36 5.42
N VAL A 132 8.18 -3.18 6.00
CA VAL A 132 7.25 -2.05 6.01
C VAL A 132 6.91 -1.61 4.57
N LEU A 133 7.90 -1.45 3.70
CA LEU A 133 7.67 -1.06 2.32
C LEU A 133 6.86 -2.10 1.55
N LEU A 134 7.14 -3.39 1.72
CA LEU A 134 6.36 -4.47 1.10
C LEU A 134 4.92 -4.53 1.64
N TYR A 135 4.68 -4.12 2.88
CA TYR A 135 3.32 -4.00 3.43
C TYR A 135 2.49 -2.91 2.76
N HIS A 136 3.11 -1.94 2.09
CA HIS A 136 2.43 -0.90 1.32
C HIS A 136 2.07 -1.33 -0.11
N VAL A 137 2.45 -2.55 -0.51
CA VAL A 137 2.28 -3.06 -1.87
C VAL A 137 1.25 -4.17 -1.89
N LEU A 138 0.23 -4.02 -2.71
CA LEU A 138 -0.68 -5.10 -3.08
C LEU A 138 -0.20 -5.72 -4.40
N PRO A 139 0.36 -6.94 -4.38
CA PRO A 139 0.86 -7.59 -5.59
C PRO A 139 -0.28 -8.19 -6.42
N GLY A 140 -0.06 -8.30 -7.73
CA GLY A 140 -0.92 -8.99 -8.69
C GLY A 140 -2.25 -8.30 -9.03
N ALA A 141 -2.51 -7.09 -8.51
CA ALA A 141 -3.78 -6.41 -8.72
C ALA A 141 -3.64 -4.89 -8.76
N LYS A 142 -4.29 -4.30 -9.78
CA LYS A 142 -4.59 -2.88 -9.86
C LYS A 142 -5.97 -2.62 -9.28
N VAL A 143 -6.03 -1.90 -8.16
CA VAL A 143 -7.26 -1.62 -7.42
C VAL A 143 -7.46 -0.10 -7.37
N THR A 144 -8.34 0.40 -8.22
CA THR A 144 -8.67 1.82 -8.31
C THR A 144 -9.58 2.26 -7.18
N GLY A 145 -9.59 3.57 -6.86
CA GLY A 145 -10.46 4.13 -5.84
C GLY A 145 -11.94 3.90 -6.15
N LYS A 146 -12.32 3.97 -7.42
CA LYS A 146 -13.68 3.66 -7.89
C LYS A 146 -14.08 2.21 -7.58
N GLN A 147 -13.18 1.25 -7.78
CA GLN A 147 -13.42 -0.16 -7.45
C GLN A 147 -13.60 -0.35 -5.94
N VAL A 148 -12.76 0.30 -5.13
CA VAL A 148 -12.87 0.23 -3.65
C VAL A 148 -14.21 0.81 -3.18
N LEU A 149 -14.58 2.01 -3.66
CA LEU A 149 -15.81 2.69 -3.24
C LEU A 149 -17.08 1.96 -3.68
N SER A 150 -17.02 1.26 -4.82
CA SER A 150 -18.13 0.43 -5.34
C SER A 150 -18.17 -0.96 -4.71
N GLY A 151 -17.11 -1.35 -3.98
CA GLY A 151 -16.93 -2.65 -3.36
C GLY A 151 -17.63 -2.81 -2.00
N PRO A 152 -17.34 -3.92 -1.28
CA PRO A 152 -17.90 -4.20 0.02
C PRO A 152 -17.50 -3.14 1.07
N PHE A 153 -18.27 -3.04 2.16
CA PHE A 153 -17.98 -2.09 3.24
C PHE A 153 -16.62 -2.37 3.91
N SER A 154 -16.25 -3.64 4.07
CA SER A 154 -14.96 -4.04 4.61
C SER A 154 -14.40 -5.21 3.79
N GLN A 155 -13.09 -5.19 3.56
CA GLN A 155 -12.36 -6.24 2.87
C GLN A 155 -10.97 -6.41 3.46
N ARG A 156 -10.35 -7.56 3.17
CA ARG A 156 -8.97 -7.86 3.55
C ARG A 156 -8.15 -8.12 2.31
N LEU A 157 -7.06 -7.39 2.16
CA LEU A 157 -6.09 -7.52 1.08
C LEU A 157 -4.87 -8.25 1.63
N THR A 158 -4.24 -9.09 0.81
CA THR A 158 -2.97 -9.73 1.17
C THR A 158 -1.85 -8.93 0.53
N MET A 159 -1.00 -8.33 1.36
CA MET A 159 0.08 -7.44 0.93
C MET A 159 1.32 -8.25 0.50
N ALA A 160 2.31 -7.59 -0.09
CA ALA A 160 3.49 -8.27 -0.65
C ALA A 160 4.38 -8.92 0.42
N ASN A 161 4.32 -8.44 1.67
CA ASN A 161 4.94 -9.11 2.81
C ASN A 161 4.16 -10.35 3.31
N GLY A 162 3.00 -10.66 2.72
CA GLY A 162 2.13 -11.78 3.08
C GLY A 162 1.09 -11.47 4.17
N GLU A 163 1.15 -10.30 4.79
CA GLU A 163 0.22 -9.90 5.83
C GLU A 163 -1.08 -9.33 5.28
N LYS A 164 -2.12 -9.24 6.15
CA LYS A 164 -3.43 -8.76 5.75
C LYS A 164 -3.63 -7.30 6.12
N LEU A 165 -4.00 -6.49 5.14
CA LEU A 165 -4.48 -5.12 5.32
C LEU A 165 -6.00 -5.09 5.30
N ARG A 166 -6.62 -4.43 6.29
CA ARG A 166 -8.07 -4.23 6.31
C ARG A 166 -8.42 -2.92 5.61
N VAL A 167 -9.28 -2.97 4.60
CA VAL A 167 -9.80 -1.77 3.94
C VAL A 167 -11.26 -1.61 4.29
N THR A 168 -11.64 -0.46 4.83
CA THR A 168 -13.01 -0.16 5.27
C THR A 168 -13.51 1.14 4.65
N VAL A 169 -14.65 1.08 3.97
CA VAL A 169 -15.26 2.24 3.29
C VAL A 169 -16.34 2.82 4.20
N LEU A 170 -15.97 3.82 5.00
CA LEU A 170 -16.90 4.49 5.93
C LEU A 170 -17.87 5.42 5.21
N SER A 171 -17.45 6.03 4.10
CA SER A 171 -18.30 6.92 3.30
C SER A 171 -18.06 6.72 1.81
N ARG A 172 -19.17 6.55 1.08
CA ARG A 172 -19.21 6.50 -0.39
C ARG A 172 -19.66 7.82 -1.02
N SER A 173 -19.77 8.88 -0.22
CA SER A 173 -20.18 10.19 -0.73
C SER A 173 -19.19 10.69 -1.76
N ALA A 174 -19.67 11.07 -2.95
CA ALA A 174 -18.81 11.68 -3.98
C ALA A 174 -18.12 12.96 -3.48
N ARG A 175 -18.76 13.68 -2.55
CA ARG A 175 -18.21 14.92 -1.98
C ARG A 175 -17.14 14.64 -0.92
N PHE A 176 -17.30 13.58 -0.13
CA PHE A 176 -16.41 13.23 0.98
C PHE A 176 -16.30 11.70 1.12
N PRO A 177 -15.58 11.01 0.21
CA PRO A 177 -15.32 9.60 0.35
C PRO A 177 -14.33 9.39 1.51
N VAL A 178 -14.56 8.34 2.31
CA VAL A 178 -13.70 7.99 3.45
C VAL A 178 -13.36 6.52 3.36
N ILE A 179 -12.10 6.23 3.09
CA ILE A 179 -11.52 4.89 3.04
C ILE A 179 -10.49 4.82 4.17
N VAL A 180 -10.72 3.91 5.10
CA VAL A 180 -9.85 3.63 6.24
C VAL A 180 -9.06 2.37 5.97
N LEU A 181 -7.76 2.43 6.17
CA LEU A 181 -6.82 1.33 6.10
C LEU A 181 -6.44 0.95 7.54
N GLY A 182 -6.82 -0.24 7.95
CA GLY A 182 -6.44 -0.81 9.23
C GLY A 182 -5.28 -1.76 9.02
N ASP A 183 -4.10 -1.31 9.42
CA ASP A 183 -2.85 -2.05 9.42
C ASP A 183 -2.82 -3.12 10.52
N LYS A 184 -1.68 -3.80 10.63
CA LYS A 184 -1.55 -5.06 11.35
C LYS A 184 -1.01 -4.87 12.76
N ASP A 185 -0.17 -3.87 12.99
CA ASP A 185 0.40 -3.54 14.29
C ASP A 185 -0.68 -3.32 15.37
N GLY A 186 -1.81 -2.72 14.99
CA GLY A 186 -2.96 -2.41 15.85
C GLY A 186 -2.65 -1.45 17.01
N LYS A 187 -1.49 -0.78 17.01
CA LYS A 187 -1.03 0.13 18.08
C LYS A 187 -1.27 1.58 17.70
N PHE A 188 -1.05 1.93 16.43
CA PHE A 188 -1.27 3.28 15.93
C PHE A 188 -2.68 3.46 15.33
N PHE A 189 -3.07 4.71 15.09
CA PHE A 189 -4.40 5.00 14.55
C PHE A 189 -4.53 4.47 13.12
N ASN A 190 -5.69 3.91 12.78
CA ASN A 190 -5.96 3.48 11.40
C ASN A 190 -5.78 4.64 10.41
N ASP A 191 -5.28 4.30 9.23
CA ASP A 191 -4.86 5.25 8.21
C ASP A 191 -5.98 5.63 7.26
N LEU A 192 -5.85 6.78 6.61
CA LEU A 192 -6.81 7.27 5.64
C LEU A 192 -6.17 7.37 4.25
N VAL A 193 -6.91 6.90 3.24
CA VAL A 193 -6.57 7.25 1.86
C VAL A 193 -6.90 8.72 1.66
N VAL A 194 -5.91 9.50 1.27
CA VAL A 194 -6.04 10.95 1.07
C VAL A 194 -6.89 11.17 -0.18
N LYS A 195 -8.06 11.79 -0.02
CA LYS A 195 -9.03 12.01 -1.11
C LYS A 195 -8.41 12.63 -2.36
N SER A 196 -7.61 13.69 -2.19
CA SER A 196 -6.94 14.38 -3.31
C SER A 196 -5.82 13.56 -3.95
N LYS A 197 -5.46 12.43 -3.33
CA LYS A 197 -4.42 11.51 -3.79
C LYS A 197 -4.94 10.08 -4.03
N ILE A 198 -6.21 9.94 -4.43
CA ILE A 198 -6.73 8.66 -4.94
C ILE A 198 -6.35 8.54 -6.41
N ASP A 199 -5.87 7.37 -6.84
CA ASP A 199 -5.52 7.06 -8.23
C ASP A 199 -4.54 8.08 -8.87
N VAL A 200 -3.56 8.58 -8.12
CA VAL A 200 -2.74 9.72 -8.60
C VAL A 200 -1.82 9.34 -9.75
N ILE A 201 -1.25 8.15 -9.67
CA ILE A 201 -0.54 7.55 -10.78
C ILE A 201 -1.37 6.35 -11.19
N GLN A 202 -1.66 6.28 -12.48
CA GLN A 202 -2.37 5.17 -13.08
C GLN A 202 -1.68 4.82 -14.39
N THR A 203 -1.16 3.61 -14.45
CA THR A 203 -0.72 2.97 -15.70
C THR A 203 -1.76 1.93 -16.11
N ASP A 204 -1.50 1.12 -17.13
CA ASP A 204 -2.40 0.04 -17.50
C ASP A 204 -2.51 -1.01 -16.37
N ASN A 205 -1.38 -1.36 -15.73
CA ASN A 205 -1.31 -2.46 -14.75
C ASN A 205 -1.05 -2.01 -13.31
N THR A 206 -0.83 -0.72 -13.05
CA THR A 206 -0.55 -0.22 -11.69
C THR A 206 -1.36 1.01 -11.32
N VAL A 207 -1.50 1.21 -10.01
CA VAL A 207 -2.14 2.39 -9.44
C VAL A 207 -1.53 2.77 -8.10
N VAL A 208 -1.41 4.07 -7.84
CA VAL A 208 -0.86 4.62 -6.59
C VAL A 208 -1.92 5.43 -5.86
N HIS A 209 -2.06 5.16 -4.57
CA HIS A 209 -2.90 5.91 -3.64
C HIS A 209 -2.03 6.56 -2.56
N GLY A 210 -2.16 7.87 -2.40
CA GLY A 210 -1.54 8.57 -1.27
C GLY A 210 -2.29 8.30 0.03
N ILE A 211 -1.56 7.97 1.08
CA ILE A 211 -2.10 7.70 2.42
C ILE A 211 -1.57 8.72 3.43
N SER A 212 -2.32 8.92 4.52
CA SER A 212 -2.03 9.97 5.51
C SER A 212 -0.92 9.63 6.51
N ASN A 213 -0.58 8.35 6.63
CA ASN A 213 0.26 7.75 7.65
C ASN A 213 0.97 6.53 7.05
N VAL A 214 1.95 5.97 7.75
CA VAL A 214 2.69 4.77 7.31
C VAL A 214 1.97 3.53 7.84
N LEU A 215 1.60 2.62 6.94
CA LEU A 215 1.01 1.33 7.29
C LEU A 215 2.07 0.43 7.93
N LEU A 216 1.78 -0.11 9.11
CA LEU A 216 2.74 -0.93 9.82
C LEU A 216 2.36 -2.43 9.80
N PRO A 217 3.31 -3.30 9.42
CA PRO A 217 3.14 -4.74 9.58
C PRO A 217 3.16 -5.12 11.06
N ASP A 218 2.99 -6.41 11.37
CA ASP A 218 3.28 -6.90 12.72
C ASP A 218 4.77 -6.73 13.03
N LEU A 219 5.09 -5.63 13.72
CA LEU A 219 6.44 -5.37 14.21
C LEU A 219 6.74 -6.35 15.36
N GLN A 220 7.12 -7.58 15.01
CA GLN A 220 7.61 -8.57 15.97
C GLN A 220 8.93 -8.09 16.55
N ASN A 221 8.85 -7.41 17.69
CA ASN A 221 9.98 -7.22 18.60
C ASN A 221 9.97 -8.33 19.67
#